data_AF-A0A496QA21-F1
#
_entry.id   AF-A0A496QA21-F1
#
_cell.length_a   1.000
_cell.length_b   1.000
_cell.length_c   1.000
_cell.angle_alpha   90.00
_cell.angle_beta   90.00
_cell.angle_gamma   90.00
#
_symmetry.space_group_name_H-M   'P 1'
#
loop_
_entity.id
_entity.type
_entity.pdbx_description
1 polymer ?
#
loop_
_entity_poly.entity_id
_entity_poly.type
_entity_poly.pdbx_seq_one_letter_code
_entity_poly.pdbx_strand_id
1 'polypeptide(L)'
;MPIEPKRGCGYRRVGVLYLVGSGLAKPCPNMPLSLEPCPICGFKPQFYRDFMWIAKSYIMKLVELYGDPEADDPGCPLCDAENINQDRYGFMWVGRKFYTPESFIEEALRMGVSKAIKQIPKGLELGKTWVLLAHPDAVRIGIDDEGNPITKSGIFYAFRPIRIEMLVYESEADEETLERLRERGITPVIVPDSEKKWHKKKIRRERKSRIEELIEEEEDE
;
A
#
# COMPACT_ATOMS: atom_id res chain seq x y z
N MET A 1 23.14 13.78 -0.62
CA MET A 1 22.44 12.54 -0.21
C MET A 1 20.96 12.87 -0.22
N PRO A 2 20.07 11.92 -0.56
CA PRO A 2 18.64 12.17 -0.47
C PRO A 2 18.27 12.49 0.98
N ILE A 3 17.52 13.57 1.19
CA ILE A 3 17.03 13.98 2.53
C ILE A 3 16.03 12.95 3.07
N GLU A 4 15.29 12.33 2.16
CA GLU A 4 14.34 11.27 2.47
C GLU A 4 15.04 9.96 2.87
N PRO A 5 14.64 9.33 3.99
CA PRO A 5 15.13 8.01 4.35
C PRO A 5 14.69 6.98 3.30
N LYS A 6 15.62 6.12 2.89
CA LYS A 6 15.36 5.07 1.91
C LYS A 6 14.36 4.05 2.45
N ARG A 7 13.35 3.71 1.64
CA ARG A 7 12.40 2.62 1.86
C ARG A 7 12.81 1.37 1.06
N GLY A 8 12.20 0.22 1.34
CA GLY A 8 12.41 -1.04 0.62
C GLY A 8 12.20 -0.90 -0.89
N CYS A 9 11.15 -0.18 -1.30
CA CYS A 9 10.90 0.15 -2.71
C CYS A 9 11.72 1.33 -3.28
N GLY A 10 12.66 1.87 -2.50
CA GLY A 10 13.51 3.00 -2.86
C GLY A 10 13.04 4.32 -2.28
N TYR A 11 13.25 5.41 -3.03
CA TYR A 11 12.85 6.76 -2.62
C TYR A 11 11.51 7.15 -3.23
N ARG A 12 10.79 8.05 -2.54
CA ARG A 12 9.58 8.66 -3.08
C ARG A 12 9.91 9.51 -4.31
N ARG A 13 8.93 9.60 -5.21
CA ARG A 13 9.05 10.31 -6.49
C ARG A 13 8.40 11.67 -6.35
N VAL A 14 9.06 12.69 -6.90
CA VAL A 14 8.53 14.05 -7.00
C VAL A 14 7.29 14.05 -7.91
N GLY A 15 6.27 14.83 -7.53
CA GLY A 15 5.01 14.95 -8.26
C GLY A 15 4.04 13.77 -8.09
N VAL A 16 4.37 12.77 -7.26
CA VAL A 16 3.49 11.64 -6.94
C VAL A 16 2.81 11.86 -5.60
N LEU A 17 1.52 11.51 -5.51
CA LEU A 17 0.75 11.54 -4.28
C LEU A 17 1.03 10.29 -3.43
N TYR A 18 1.20 10.48 -2.13
CA TYR A 18 1.42 9.41 -1.16
C TYR A 18 0.41 9.49 -0.03
N LEU A 19 -0.33 8.41 0.20
CA LEU A 19 -1.06 8.21 1.45
C LEU A 19 -0.07 7.87 2.55
N VAL A 20 -0.03 8.72 3.58
CA VAL A 20 0.87 8.56 4.71
C VAL A 20 0.06 8.37 5.99
N GLY A 21 0.44 7.36 6.76
CA GLY A 21 -0.28 6.99 7.97
C GLY A 21 0.50 6.04 8.85
N SER A 22 -0.09 5.75 10.01
CA SER A 22 0.36 4.71 10.93
C SER A 22 -0.73 3.64 11.00
N GLY A 23 -0.30 2.40 11.24
CA GLY A 23 -1.19 1.25 11.21
C GLY A 23 -1.15 0.40 12.46
N LEU A 24 -2.04 -0.59 12.46
CA LEU A 24 -2.03 -1.66 13.43
C LEU A 24 -0.84 -2.56 13.09
N ALA A 25 0.24 -2.35 13.82
CA ALA A 25 1.38 -3.25 13.84
C ALA A 25 1.28 -4.31 14.95
N LYS A 26 0.15 -4.33 15.67
CA LYS A 26 -0.12 -5.37 16.65
C LYS A 26 -0.46 -6.68 15.93
N PRO A 27 0.01 -7.84 16.41
CA PRO A 27 -0.43 -9.13 15.92
C PRO A 27 -1.93 -9.25 16.18
N CYS A 28 -2.71 -9.34 15.11
CA CYS A 28 -4.14 -9.56 15.14
C CYS A 28 -4.35 -11.04 14.74
N PRO A 29 -5.14 -11.85 15.46
CA PRO A 29 -5.37 -13.24 15.07
C PRO A 29 -6.02 -13.36 13.68
N ASN A 30 -6.78 -12.34 13.28
CA ASN A 30 -7.36 -12.21 11.95
C ASN A 30 -6.40 -11.59 10.91
N MET A 31 -5.10 -11.43 11.20
CA MET A 31 -4.08 -11.05 10.22
C MET A 31 -2.86 -11.99 10.30
N PRO A 32 -2.43 -12.59 9.18
CA PRO A 32 -2.93 -12.37 7.83
C PRO A 32 -4.26 -13.08 7.53
N LEU A 33 -5.25 -12.38 6.96
CA LEU A 33 -6.52 -12.94 6.51
C LEU A 33 -6.42 -13.41 5.06
N SER A 34 -6.74 -14.68 4.78
CA SER A 34 -6.68 -15.20 3.41
C SER A 34 -7.65 -14.51 2.46
N LEU A 35 -7.16 -14.11 1.29
CA LEU A 35 -7.98 -13.58 0.19
C LEU A 35 -8.36 -14.73 -0.74
N GLU A 36 -9.36 -15.50 -0.33
CA GLU A 36 -9.98 -16.51 -1.18
C GLU A 36 -11.11 -15.91 -2.04
N PRO A 37 -11.43 -16.51 -3.20
CA PRO A 37 -12.61 -16.12 -3.97
C PRO A 37 -13.89 -16.30 -3.14
N CYS A 38 -14.81 -15.35 -3.25
CA CYS A 38 -16.13 -15.48 -2.63
C CYS A 38 -16.82 -16.78 -3.10
N PRO A 39 -17.27 -17.67 -2.20
CA PRO A 39 -17.90 -18.93 -2.59
C PRO A 39 -19.26 -18.74 -3.28
N ILE A 40 -19.86 -17.56 -3.17
CA ILE A 40 -21.17 -17.24 -3.76
C ILE A 40 -21.03 -16.69 -5.18
N CYS A 41 -20.16 -15.69 -5.37
CA CYS A 41 -20.06 -14.97 -6.65
C CYS A 41 -18.70 -15.09 -7.34
N GLY A 42 -17.73 -15.79 -6.75
CA GLY A 42 -16.38 -15.94 -7.28
C GLY A 42 -15.52 -14.68 -7.22
N PHE A 43 -16.02 -13.57 -6.67
CA PHE A 43 -15.26 -12.32 -6.60
C PHE A 43 -14.01 -12.50 -5.74
N LYS A 44 -12.87 -12.12 -6.32
CA LYS A 44 -11.59 -11.99 -5.64
C LYS A 44 -10.94 -10.68 -6.09
N PRO A 45 -10.50 -9.80 -5.17
CA PRO A 45 -9.78 -8.59 -5.54
C PRO A 45 -8.54 -8.94 -6.37
N GLN A 46 -8.44 -8.34 -7.56
CA GLN A 46 -7.29 -8.50 -8.43
C GLN A 46 -6.09 -7.72 -7.89
N PHE A 47 -4.88 -8.15 -8.25
CA PHE A 47 -3.66 -7.46 -7.86
C PHE A 47 -3.59 -6.07 -8.50
N TYR A 48 -3.80 -5.03 -7.68
CA TYR A 48 -3.75 -3.63 -8.12
C TYR A 48 -3.06 -2.76 -7.06
N ARG A 49 -1.92 -2.16 -7.41
CA ARG A 49 -1.04 -1.47 -6.43
C ARG A 49 -1.56 -0.10 -6.00
N ASP A 50 -2.44 0.49 -6.79
CA ASP A 50 -3.07 1.78 -6.54
C ASP A 50 -4.38 1.59 -5.75
N PHE A 51 -4.96 2.67 -5.26
CA PHE A 51 -6.09 2.62 -4.33
C PHE A 51 -7.35 2.07 -5.00
N MET A 52 -8.01 1.13 -4.34
CA MET A 52 -9.37 0.71 -4.65
C MET A 52 -10.23 0.62 -3.40
N TRP A 53 -11.54 0.67 -3.59
CA TRP A 53 -12.50 0.42 -2.51
C TRP A 53 -12.87 -1.06 -2.47
N ILE A 54 -13.02 -1.61 -1.26
CA ILE A 54 -13.56 -2.95 -1.04
C ILE A 54 -14.69 -2.89 -0.01
N ALA A 55 -15.79 -3.58 -0.28
CA ALA A 55 -16.97 -3.55 0.58
C ALA A 55 -16.67 -4.16 1.96
N LYS A 56 -17.17 -3.55 3.04
CA LYS A 56 -17.01 -4.09 4.39
C LYS A 56 -17.65 -5.46 4.54
N SER A 57 -18.81 -5.67 3.93
CA SER A 57 -19.51 -6.96 3.92
C SER A 57 -18.67 -8.10 3.33
N TYR A 58 -17.88 -7.83 2.29
CA TYR A 58 -16.95 -8.83 1.73
C TYR A 58 -15.86 -9.20 2.73
N ILE A 59 -15.28 -8.21 3.42
CA ILE A 59 -14.25 -8.44 4.44
C ILE A 59 -14.84 -9.21 5.63
N MET A 60 -16.01 -8.81 6.12
CA MET A 60 -16.70 -9.52 7.20
C MET A 60 -16.98 -10.98 6.83
N LYS A 61 -17.39 -11.24 5.58
CA LYS A 61 -17.60 -12.62 5.11
C LYS A 61 -16.31 -13.44 5.06
N LEU A 62 -15.17 -12.82 4.70
CA LEU A 62 -13.88 -13.50 4.77
C LEU A 62 -13.46 -13.81 6.21
N VAL A 63 -13.68 -12.88 7.15
CA VAL A 63 -13.42 -13.12 8.58
C VAL A 63 -14.32 -14.26 9.10
N GLU A 64 -15.59 -14.29 8.75
CA GLU A 64 -16.51 -15.38 9.13
C GLU A 64 -16.04 -16.76 8.60
N LEU A 65 -15.48 -16.81 7.38
CA LEU A 65 -15.08 -18.06 6.74
C LEU A 65 -13.67 -18.54 7.08
N TYR A 66 -12.73 -17.60 7.28
CA TYR A 66 -11.29 -17.88 7.36
C TYR A 66 -10.60 -17.21 8.54
N GLY A 67 -11.30 -16.38 9.28
CA GLY A 67 -10.79 -15.73 10.48
C GLY A 67 -10.92 -16.62 11.72
N ASP A 68 -10.34 -16.13 12.80
CA ASP A 68 -10.51 -16.66 14.14
C ASP A 68 -11.77 -16.04 14.78
N PRO A 69 -12.79 -16.84 15.12
CA PRO A 69 -14.04 -16.36 15.71
C PRO A 69 -13.87 -15.88 17.17
N GLU A 70 -12.79 -16.26 17.85
CA GLU A 70 -12.49 -15.85 19.22
C GLU A 70 -11.71 -14.52 19.27
N ALA A 71 -11.29 -14.00 18.12
CA ALA A 71 -10.52 -12.78 18.02
C ALA A 71 -11.39 -11.55 18.33
N ASP A 72 -11.20 -10.98 19.52
CA ASP A 72 -11.85 -9.76 19.97
C ASP A 72 -10.78 -8.70 20.30
N ASP A 73 -10.53 -7.80 19.34
CA ASP A 73 -9.61 -6.67 19.51
C ASP A 73 -10.36 -5.35 19.23
N PRO A 74 -10.82 -4.64 20.28
CA PRO A 74 -11.57 -3.40 20.13
C PRO A 74 -10.86 -2.37 19.26
N GLY A 75 -11.57 -1.81 18.28
CA GLY A 75 -11.04 -0.87 17.30
C GLY A 75 -10.24 -1.49 16.15
N CYS A 76 -10.01 -2.80 16.13
CA CYS A 76 -9.42 -3.50 15.00
C CYS A 76 -10.40 -3.49 13.81
N PRO A 77 -9.95 -3.15 12.59
CA PRO A 77 -10.80 -3.11 11.42
C PRO A 77 -11.34 -4.48 10.98
N LEU A 78 -10.79 -5.58 11.51
CA LEU A 78 -11.22 -6.94 11.18
C LEU A 78 -11.98 -7.61 12.33
N CYS A 79 -11.45 -7.55 13.56
CA CYS A 79 -12.09 -8.18 14.73
C CYS A 79 -13.32 -7.39 15.20
N ASP A 80 -13.22 -6.06 15.21
CA ASP A 80 -14.27 -5.16 15.69
C ASP A 80 -15.01 -4.49 14.53
N ALA A 81 -15.12 -5.20 13.40
CA ALA A 81 -15.63 -4.65 12.16
C ALA A 81 -17.03 -4.03 12.35
N GLU A 82 -17.91 -4.65 13.12
CA GLU A 82 -19.27 -4.16 13.38
C GLU A 82 -19.30 -2.74 13.96
N ASN A 83 -18.40 -2.43 14.90
CA ASN A 83 -18.32 -1.11 15.54
C ASN A 83 -17.51 -0.09 14.73
N ILE A 84 -16.85 -0.50 13.63
CA ILE A 84 -16.24 0.44 12.70
C ILE A 84 -17.32 1.10 11.83
N ASN A 85 -17.49 2.41 12.03
CA ASN A 85 -18.39 3.27 11.25
C ASN A 85 -17.81 3.59 9.85
N GLN A 86 -17.76 2.58 8.97
CA GLN A 86 -17.47 2.72 7.54
C GLN A 86 -18.10 1.56 6.75
N ASP A 87 -18.62 1.81 5.55
CA ASP A 87 -19.24 0.74 4.73
C ASP A 87 -18.25 0.03 3.79
N ARG A 88 -17.05 0.58 3.65
CA ARG A 88 -16.00 0.09 2.76
C ARG A 88 -14.61 0.46 3.29
N TYR A 89 -13.64 -0.39 3.01
CA TYR A 89 -12.23 -0.15 3.31
C TYR A 89 -11.54 0.39 2.06
N GLY A 90 -10.56 1.27 2.26
CA GLY A 90 -9.51 1.42 1.26
C GLY A 90 -8.73 0.11 1.14
N PHE A 91 -8.28 -0.24 -0.04
CA PHE A 91 -7.58 -1.49 -0.28
C PHE A 91 -6.46 -1.27 -1.28
N MET A 92 -5.26 -1.77 -0.96
CA MET A 92 -4.08 -1.64 -1.82
C MET A 92 -3.18 -2.86 -1.70
N TRP A 93 -2.52 -3.20 -2.80
CA TRP A 93 -1.53 -4.27 -2.79
C TRP A 93 -0.11 -3.77 -2.51
N VAL A 94 0.65 -4.57 -1.76
CA VAL A 94 2.11 -4.55 -1.66
C VAL A 94 2.64 -5.70 -2.51
N GLY A 95 3.67 -5.43 -3.32
CA GLY A 95 4.19 -6.39 -4.29
C GLY A 95 5.47 -7.07 -3.86
N ARG A 96 5.68 -8.30 -4.34
CA ARG A 96 6.80 -9.21 -4.02
C ARG A 96 8.19 -8.65 -4.32
N LYS A 97 8.29 -7.72 -5.28
CA LYS A 97 9.60 -7.22 -5.78
C LYS A 97 10.47 -6.59 -4.69
N PHE A 98 9.86 -5.96 -3.68
CA PHE A 98 10.60 -5.17 -2.69
C PHE A 98 10.27 -5.49 -1.24
N TYR A 99 9.17 -6.20 -0.98
CA TYR A 99 8.68 -6.43 0.37
C TYR A 99 8.18 -7.86 0.50
N THR A 100 8.42 -8.42 1.68
CA THR A 100 7.59 -9.45 2.30
C THR A 100 6.59 -8.76 3.24
N PRO A 101 5.53 -9.44 3.71
CA PRO A 101 4.63 -8.90 4.73
C PRO A 101 5.40 -8.38 5.96
N GLU A 102 6.35 -9.16 6.46
CA GLU A 102 7.12 -8.88 7.67
C GLU A 102 8.02 -7.65 7.48
N SER A 103 8.80 -7.62 6.40
CA SER A 103 9.69 -6.49 6.13
C SER A 103 8.93 -5.19 5.85
N PHE A 104 7.70 -5.27 5.31
CA PHE A 104 6.82 -4.11 5.22
C PHE A 104 6.35 -3.64 6.61
N ILE A 105 5.94 -4.56 7.48
CA ILE A 105 5.49 -4.25 8.84
C ILE A 105 6.62 -3.58 9.64
N GLU A 106 7.83 -4.12 9.58
CA GLU A 106 9.02 -3.56 10.24
C GLU A 106 9.34 -2.14 9.74
N GLU A 107 9.27 -1.92 8.42
CA GLU A 107 9.45 -0.58 7.86
C GLU A 107 8.33 0.36 8.31
N ALA A 108 7.07 -0.07 8.24
CA ALA A 108 5.91 0.71 8.63
C ALA A 108 5.96 1.10 10.12
N LEU A 109 6.45 0.21 10.98
CA LEU A 109 6.72 0.50 12.40
C LEU A 109 7.79 1.56 12.58
N ARG A 110 8.88 1.49 11.83
CA ARG A 110 10.03 2.39 11.96
C ARG A 110 9.74 3.81 11.46
N MET A 111 8.99 3.95 10.37
CA MET A 111 8.87 5.24 9.66
C MET A 111 7.48 5.56 9.11
N GLY A 112 6.47 4.75 9.45
CA GLY A 112 5.11 4.89 8.94
C GLY A 112 4.94 4.35 7.52
N VAL A 113 3.67 4.15 7.15
CA VAL A 113 3.26 3.73 5.81
C VAL A 113 3.35 4.91 4.85
N SER A 114 3.86 4.67 3.64
CA SER A 114 3.78 5.60 2.52
C SER A 114 3.42 4.85 1.25
N LYS A 115 2.19 5.02 0.77
CA LYS A 115 1.65 4.31 -0.39
C LYS A 115 1.28 5.28 -1.50
N ALA A 116 1.90 5.10 -2.67
CA ALA A 116 1.62 5.94 -3.83
C ALA A 116 0.20 5.73 -4.35
N ILE A 117 -0.49 6.82 -4.67
CA ILE A 117 -1.81 6.85 -5.30
C ILE A 117 -1.80 7.75 -6.53
N LYS A 118 -2.64 7.45 -7.52
CA LYS A 118 -2.74 8.29 -8.74
C LYS A 118 -3.54 9.58 -8.49
N GLN A 119 -4.57 9.48 -7.67
CA GLN A 119 -5.47 10.58 -7.34
C GLN A 119 -6.02 10.38 -5.92
N ILE A 120 -6.47 11.47 -5.30
CA ILE A 120 -7.15 11.40 -4.01
C ILE A 120 -8.49 10.67 -4.19
N PRO A 121 -8.71 9.50 -3.56
CA PRO A 121 -9.95 8.76 -3.72
C PRO A 121 -11.14 9.53 -3.17
N LYS A 122 -12.22 9.61 -3.94
CA LYS A 122 -13.47 10.24 -3.48
C LYS A 122 -14.02 9.50 -2.26
N GLY A 123 -14.33 10.24 -1.20
CA GLY A 123 -14.84 9.71 0.07
C GLY A 123 -13.76 9.09 0.97
N LEU A 124 -12.47 9.30 0.69
CA LEU A 124 -11.41 9.03 1.65
C LEU A 124 -11.43 10.12 2.73
N GLU A 125 -11.55 9.72 3.99
CA GLU A 125 -11.47 10.63 5.14
C GLU A 125 -10.20 10.35 5.95
N LEU A 126 -9.31 11.34 6.00
CA LEU A 126 -8.06 11.24 6.77
C LEU A 126 -8.36 11.05 8.27
N GLY A 127 -7.58 10.19 8.91
CA GLY A 127 -7.72 9.82 10.33
C GLY A 127 -8.90 8.90 10.65
N LYS A 128 -9.81 8.67 9.69
CA LYS A 128 -11.02 7.86 9.89
C LYS A 128 -11.03 6.59 9.05
N THR A 129 -10.83 6.71 7.74
CA THR A 129 -10.92 5.57 6.82
C THR A 129 -9.80 4.56 7.09
N TRP A 130 -10.17 3.33 7.37
CA TRP A 130 -9.21 2.22 7.36
C TRP A 130 -8.85 1.80 5.94
N VAL A 131 -7.55 1.65 5.71
CA VAL A 131 -6.97 1.08 4.49
C VAL A 131 -6.31 -0.26 4.83
N LEU A 132 -6.77 -1.32 4.16
CA LEU A 132 -6.25 -2.66 4.25
C LEU A 132 -5.17 -2.88 3.19
N LEU A 133 -4.08 -3.53 3.57
CA LEU A 133 -2.99 -3.89 2.67
C LEU A 133 -2.95 -5.40 2.47
N ALA A 134 -2.87 -5.78 1.20
CA ALA A 134 -2.73 -7.17 0.80
C ALA A 134 -1.35 -7.47 0.22
N HIS A 135 -0.87 -8.69 0.43
CA HIS A 135 0.35 -9.21 -0.18
C HIS A 135 0.04 -10.55 -0.86
N PRO A 136 0.63 -10.85 -2.04
CA PRO A 136 0.45 -12.14 -2.71
C PRO A 136 0.93 -13.36 -1.90
N ASP A 137 1.83 -13.15 -0.95
CA ASP A 137 2.46 -14.18 -0.11
C ASP A 137 2.21 -13.92 1.38
N ALA A 138 1.04 -13.39 1.73
CA ALA A 138 0.72 -13.02 3.11
C ALA A 138 0.49 -14.24 4.02
N VAL A 139 -0.17 -15.28 3.51
CA VAL A 139 -0.62 -16.42 4.31
C VAL A 139 0.24 -17.62 3.96
N ARG A 140 0.94 -18.20 4.94
CA ARG A 140 1.68 -19.45 4.78
C ARG A 140 0.73 -20.63 4.98
N ILE A 141 0.62 -21.51 3.99
CA ILE A 141 -0.30 -22.66 4.00
C ILE A 141 0.41 -24.01 4.09
N GLY A 142 1.73 -24.03 4.00
CA GLY A 142 2.49 -25.27 4.10
C GLY A 142 3.93 -25.10 3.65
N ILE A 143 4.53 -26.24 3.33
CA ILE A 143 5.87 -26.39 2.78
C ILE A 143 5.75 -27.39 1.63
N ASP A 144 6.41 -27.14 0.50
CA ASP A 144 6.48 -28.10 -0.60
C ASP A 144 7.51 -29.22 -0.33
N ASP A 145 7.60 -30.17 -1.25
CA ASP A 145 8.49 -31.34 -1.12
C ASP A 145 9.99 -30.95 -1.10
N GLU A 146 10.32 -29.75 -1.54
CA GLU A 146 11.69 -29.19 -1.56
C GLU A 146 12.01 -28.37 -0.30
N GLY A 147 11.04 -28.19 0.61
CA GLY A 147 11.22 -27.42 1.83
C GLY A 147 10.89 -25.92 1.68
N ASN A 148 10.38 -25.47 0.54
CA ASN A 148 10.02 -24.07 0.32
C ASN A 148 8.62 -23.76 0.88
N PRO A 149 8.40 -22.55 1.44
CA PRO A 149 7.09 -22.17 1.96
C PRO A 149 6.06 -21.99 0.84
N ILE A 150 4.94 -22.71 0.93
CA ILE A 150 3.78 -22.47 0.07
C ILE A 150 2.98 -21.33 0.69
N THR A 151 2.74 -20.28 -0.10
CA THR A 151 2.05 -19.07 0.36
C THR A 151 0.86 -18.71 -0.53
N LYS A 152 -0.07 -17.94 0.03
CA LYS A 152 -1.25 -17.41 -0.65
C LYS A 152 -1.44 -15.93 -0.35
N SER A 153 -2.24 -15.30 -1.21
CA SER A 153 -2.61 -13.90 -1.06
C SER A 153 -3.45 -13.67 0.18
N GLY A 154 -3.19 -12.60 0.91
CA GLY A 154 -3.96 -12.25 2.09
C GLY A 154 -3.78 -10.80 2.52
N ILE A 155 -4.68 -10.33 3.38
CA ILE A 155 -4.64 -9.03 4.04
C ILE A 155 -3.74 -9.18 5.25
N PHE A 156 -2.63 -8.45 5.29
CA PHE A 156 -1.60 -8.62 6.31
C PHE A 156 -1.37 -7.38 7.18
N TYR A 157 -1.94 -6.24 6.80
CA TYR A 157 -1.76 -4.99 7.51
C TYR A 157 -2.95 -4.06 7.30
N ALA A 158 -3.20 -3.19 8.28
CA ALA A 158 -4.22 -2.15 8.18
C ALA A 158 -3.70 -0.84 8.75
N PHE A 159 -4.01 0.28 8.10
CA PHE A 159 -3.59 1.59 8.55
C PHE A 159 -4.62 2.68 8.28
N ARG A 160 -4.52 3.80 9.01
CA ARG A 160 -5.32 5.00 8.75
C ARG A 160 -4.42 6.07 8.15
N PRO A 161 -4.69 6.54 6.91
CA PRO A 161 -3.99 7.68 6.35
C PRO A 161 -4.29 8.92 7.20
N ILE A 162 -3.28 9.63 7.66
CA ILE A 162 -3.41 10.87 8.43
C ILE A 162 -3.11 12.10 7.59
N ARG A 163 -2.45 11.93 6.45
CA ARG A 163 -2.12 12.99 5.50
C ARG A 163 -1.86 12.42 4.10
N ILE A 164 -1.96 13.31 3.12
CA ILE A 164 -1.60 13.03 1.73
C ILE A 164 -0.40 13.91 1.42
N GLU A 165 0.74 13.31 1.10
CA GLU A 165 1.96 14.06 0.81
C GLU A 165 2.29 14.05 -0.69
N MET A 166 2.89 15.13 -1.16
CA MET A 166 3.52 15.20 -2.49
C MET A 166 4.90 15.85 -2.36
N LEU A 167 5.92 15.20 -2.91
CA LEU A 167 7.24 15.80 -3.00
C LEU A 167 7.27 16.86 -4.11
N VAL A 168 7.85 18.02 -3.82
CA VAL A 168 8.01 19.16 -4.73
C VAL A 168 9.44 19.67 -4.65
N TYR A 169 10.06 20.03 -5.78
CA TYR A 169 11.40 20.60 -5.76
C TYR A 169 11.42 22.03 -5.22
N GLU A 170 12.52 22.45 -4.60
CA GLU A 170 12.69 23.83 -4.10
C GLU A 170 12.39 24.91 -5.15
N SER A 171 12.91 24.78 -6.38
CA SER A 171 12.59 25.75 -7.46
C SER A 171 11.17 25.69 -8.00
N GLU A 172 10.38 24.70 -7.61
CA GLU A 172 8.95 24.55 -7.97
C GLU A 172 8.03 24.85 -6.77
N ALA A 173 8.60 25.14 -5.59
CA ALA A 173 7.89 25.39 -4.35
C ALA A 173 7.60 26.88 -4.15
N ASP A 174 7.06 27.54 -5.18
CA ASP A 174 6.52 28.90 -5.05
C ASP A 174 5.20 28.92 -4.25
N GLU A 175 4.84 30.09 -3.71
CA GLU A 175 3.67 30.21 -2.81
C GLU A 175 2.37 29.81 -3.51
N GLU A 176 2.22 30.12 -4.80
CA GLU A 176 1.04 29.74 -5.60
C GLU A 176 0.91 28.22 -5.69
N THR A 177 2.01 27.52 -5.98
CA THR A 177 2.04 26.07 -6.09
C THR A 177 1.78 25.40 -4.76
N LEU A 178 2.38 25.90 -3.68
CA LEU A 178 2.19 25.36 -2.33
C LEU A 178 0.75 25.56 -1.85
N GLU A 179 0.17 26.74 -2.07
CA GLU A 179 -1.20 27.03 -1.66
C GLU A 179 -2.21 26.16 -2.43
N ARG A 180 -2.03 26.02 -3.75
CA ARG A 180 -2.85 25.12 -4.58
C ARG A 180 -2.81 23.66 -4.11
N LEU A 181 -1.69 23.21 -3.56
CA LEU A 181 -1.59 21.86 -2.99
C LEU A 181 -2.33 21.76 -1.66
N ARG A 182 -2.17 22.76 -0.77
CA ARG A 182 -2.86 22.81 0.53
C ARG A 182 -4.38 22.87 0.37
N GLU A 183 -4.89 23.66 -0.57
CA GLU A 183 -6.32 23.76 -0.89
C GLU A 183 -6.92 22.40 -1.30
N ARG A 184 -6.11 21.54 -1.92
CA ARG A 184 -6.50 20.18 -2.32
C ARG A 184 -6.33 19.16 -1.18
N GLY A 185 -5.94 19.59 0.01
CA GLY A 185 -5.64 18.73 1.16
C GLY A 185 -4.33 17.96 1.03
N ILE A 186 -3.39 18.44 0.22
CA ILE A 186 -2.08 17.81 0.01
C ILE A 186 -1.03 18.58 0.82
N THR A 187 -0.24 17.86 1.61
CA THR A 187 0.94 18.38 2.31
C THR A 187 2.15 18.34 1.36
N PRO A 188 2.65 19.49 0.89
CA PRO A 188 3.87 19.53 0.10
C PRO A 188 5.09 19.20 0.97
N VAL A 189 5.97 18.34 0.45
CA VAL A 189 7.27 18.02 1.04
C VAL A 189 8.35 18.57 0.13
N ILE A 190 9.01 19.63 0.56
CA ILE A 190 10.02 20.31 -0.25
C ILE A 190 11.30 19.49 -0.25
N VAL A 191 11.85 19.21 -1.43
CA VAL A 191 13.11 18.49 -1.61
C VAL A 191 14.11 19.31 -2.44
N PRO A 192 15.42 19.25 -2.13
CA PRO A 192 16.40 20.08 -2.82
C PRO A 192 16.51 19.79 -4.30
N ASP A 193 16.79 20.84 -5.08
CA ASP A 193 17.03 20.71 -6.53
C ASP A 193 18.24 19.84 -6.87
N SER A 194 19.20 19.73 -5.95
CA SER A 194 20.35 18.83 -6.10
C SER A 194 19.94 17.36 -6.32
N GLU A 195 18.75 16.97 -5.86
CA GLU A 195 18.18 15.63 -6.06
C GLU A 195 17.58 15.43 -7.46
N LYS A 196 17.34 16.50 -8.25
CA LYS A 196 16.87 16.40 -9.64
C LYS A 196 17.76 15.50 -10.48
N LYS A 197 19.08 15.56 -10.30
CA LYS A 197 20.05 14.73 -11.02
C LYS A 197 19.88 13.24 -10.69
N TRP A 198 19.58 12.91 -9.44
CA TRP A 198 19.35 11.54 -8.98
C TRP A 198 18.04 10.96 -9.53
N HIS A 199 16.95 11.74 -9.46
CA HIS A 199 15.65 11.32 -10.00
C HIS A 199 15.69 11.18 -11.53
N LYS A 200 16.32 12.11 -12.26
CA LYS A 200 16.48 12.02 -13.73
C LYS A 200 17.32 10.81 -14.16
N LYS A 201 18.40 10.49 -13.44
CA LYS A 201 19.25 9.31 -13.74
C LYS A 201 18.51 7.99 -13.54
N LYS A 202 17.64 7.90 -12.53
CA LYS A 202 16.80 6.73 -12.28
C LYS A 202 15.73 6.55 -13.36
N ILE A 203 15.00 7.60 -13.71
CA ILE A 203 13.99 7.57 -14.78
C ILE A 203 14.60 7.11 -16.11
N ARG A 204 15.81 7.60 -16.44
CA ARG A 204 16.51 7.21 -17.68
C ARG A 204 16.93 5.73 -17.67
N ARG A 205 17.36 5.19 -16.53
CA ARG A 205 17.70 3.77 -16.38
C ARG A 205 16.48 2.86 -16.47
N GLU A 206 15.38 3.22 -15.81
CA GLU A 206 14.11 2.47 -15.88
C GLU A 206 13.52 2.48 -17.30
N ARG A 207 13.63 3.59 -18.03
CA ARG A 207 13.25 3.65 -19.45
C ARG A 207 14.13 2.76 -20.33
N LYS A 208 15.44 2.71 -20.07
CA LYS A 208 16.36 1.88 -20.86
C LYS A 208 16.09 0.39 -20.64
N SER A 209 15.95 -0.06 -19.38
CA SER A 209 15.67 -1.48 -19.11
C SER A 209 14.32 -1.91 -19.65
N ARG A 210 13.30 -1.04 -19.60
CA ARG A 210 11.98 -1.35 -20.18
C ARG A 210 11.98 -1.42 -21.70
N ILE A 211 12.84 -0.64 -22.37
CA ILE A 211 13.03 -0.75 -23.82
C ILE A 211 13.79 -2.03 -24.16
N GLU A 212 14.78 -2.40 -23.35
CA GLU A 212 15.53 -3.67 -23.52
C GLU A 212 14.62 -4.89 -23.31
N GLU A 213 13.78 -4.90 -22.25
CA GLU A 213 12.77 -5.94 -22.02
C GLU A 213 11.77 -6.08 -23.19
N LEU A 214 11.33 -4.96 -23.80
CA LEU A 214 10.40 -5.00 -24.94
C LEU A 214 11.07 -5.47 -26.25
N ILE A 215 12.36 -5.21 -26.42
CA ILE A 215 13.12 -5.70 -27.59
C ILE A 215 13.35 -7.20 -27.45
N GLU A 216 13.67 -7.70 -26.26
CA GLU A 216 13.78 -9.14 -25.99
C GLU A 216 12.42 -9.86 -26.20
N GLU A 217 11.30 -9.26 -25.79
CA GLU A 217 9.96 -9.80 -26.03
C GLU A 217 9.57 -9.84 -27.52
N GLU A 218 10.07 -8.92 -28.37
CA GLU A 218 9.82 -8.92 -29.83
C GLU A 218 10.76 -9.86 -30.61
N GLU A 219 11.92 -10.24 -30.05
CA GLU A 219 12.86 -11.18 -30.68
C GLU A 219 12.53 -12.65 -30.39
N ASP A 220 11.69 -12.91 -29.38
CA ASP A 220 11.23 -14.25 -28.97
C ASP A 220 9.86 -14.67 -29.57
N GLU A 221 9.23 -13.85 -30.44
CA GLU A 221 8.04 -14.16 -31.26
C GLU A 221 8.38 -14.52 -32.73
#